data_AF-A0A150T264-F1
#
_entry.id   AF-A0A150T264-F1
#
_cell.length_a   1.000
_cell.length_b   1.000
_cell.length_c   1.000
_cell.angle_alpha   90.00
_cell.angle_beta   90.00
_cell.angle_gamma   90.00
#
_symmetry.space_group_name_H-M   'P 1'
#
loop_
_entity.id
_entity.type
_entity.pdbx_description
1 polymer ?
#
loop_
_entity_poly.entity_id
_entity_poly.type
_entity_poly.pdbx_seq_one_letter_code
_entity_poly.pdbx_strand_id
1 'polypeptide(L)'
;MSNSSPPPVQNPLVRYLNSLRTQSDQSNPSYIEENRLPFLERLRADARWFPTPDELHVETRLDALVEAMAAGDPGVDIVILTGDAGDGKTAVCARLAARLQCSTDLQPPAQVGRWTVLKDASELREGELLEHVSRALAERGRGRGLLVAINEGRLRRLARSTARGADEHASARTEVQRLWASVIEPALQSDLDEAAAAALGENMKRERVVVVNFRHRMHVRGVTPGLLRTWTPPRFWEGSPACGVCPRRDGCTILANVADLRGADVQQRVADVLTAAYYAGQRLPFRRLQAVLALTVTGGLECGDVHVHAGDWGPLEWQTYRAHNMLFPEGSLRRPLRVRGEPVARVLAAADPGAISDDTLDGHIATLVASVESGAEIALDGVRLPAPELRAAVHVRELTRASAEGFASDPRGALADLTRSLRRFRALHGEPRPTGWRRSLDLLEDMAIRGNGEDLQRQVVGALNALQRLGATNEHTLSARQVDPMGFKHPTAIVRPRWSRAGARRSPSYNSSG
;
A
#
# COMPACT_ATOMS: atom_id res chain seq x y z
N MET A 1 14.76 15.63 44.53
CA MET A 1 13.79 16.34 43.66
C MET A 1 14.18 16.02 42.22
N SER A 2 13.50 15.06 41.58
CA SER A 2 13.78 14.75 40.18
C SER A 2 13.20 15.87 39.31
N ASN A 3 14.06 16.64 38.66
CA ASN A 3 13.66 17.55 37.58
C ASN A 3 13.16 16.68 36.41
N SER A 4 11.89 16.27 36.44
CA SER A 4 11.24 15.70 35.27
C SER A 4 10.99 16.85 34.31
N SER A 5 11.90 17.04 33.36
CA SER A 5 11.66 17.90 32.20
C SER A 5 10.29 17.53 31.61
N PRO A 6 9.48 18.51 31.19
CA PRO A 6 8.20 18.22 30.57
C PRO A 6 8.41 17.26 29.39
N PRO A 7 7.48 16.32 29.16
CA PRO A 7 7.60 15.36 28.07
C PRO A 7 7.77 16.13 26.75
N PRO A 8 8.63 15.63 25.83
CA PRO A 8 8.89 16.30 24.57
C PRO A 8 7.58 16.47 23.79
N VAL A 9 7.37 17.67 23.24
CA VAL A 9 6.20 17.98 22.41
C VAL A 9 6.21 17.05 21.20
N GLN A 10 5.20 16.18 21.12
CA GLN A 10 5.06 15.23 20.02
C GLN A 10 4.36 15.89 18.83
N ASN A 11 4.81 15.57 17.61
CA ASN A 11 4.06 15.95 16.42
C ASN A 11 2.85 15.00 16.24
N PRO A 12 1.60 15.48 16.37
CA PRO A 12 0.40 14.65 16.22
C PRO A 12 0.29 13.94 14.86
N LEU A 13 0.94 14.45 13.81
CA LEU A 13 0.97 13.79 12.50
C LEU A 13 1.78 12.50 12.51
N VAL A 14 2.81 12.39 13.35
CA VAL A 14 3.54 11.12 13.55
C VAL A 14 2.61 10.08 14.16
N ARG A 15 1.82 10.46 15.18
CA ARG A 15 0.83 9.58 15.82
C ARG A 15 -0.27 9.18 14.84
N TYR A 16 -0.75 10.11 14.02
CA TYR A 16 -1.72 9.82 12.96
C TYR A 16 -1.19 8.80 11.96
N LEU A 17 -0.01 9.04 11.38
CA LEU A 17 0.57 8.14 10.39
C LEU A 17 0.86 6.77 11.00
N ASN A 18 1.41 6.71 12.21
CA ASN A 18 1.62 5.44 12.89
C ASN A 18 0.31 4.69 13.20
N SER A 19 -0.82 5.38 13.41
CA SER A 19 -2.12 4.73 13.58
C SER A 19 -2.68 4.09 12.29
N LEU A 20 -2.17 4.48 11.10
CA LEU A 20 -2.56 3.87 9.83
C LEU A 20 -1.90 2.49 9.62
N ARG A 21 -0.89 2.14 10.43
CA ARG A 21 -0.13 0.90 10.29
C ARG A 21 -0.97 -0.30 10.70
N THR A 22 -0.86 -1.41 9.98
CA THR A 22 -1.68 -2.60 10.23
C THR A 22 -0.99 -3.67 11.09
N GLN A 23 0.28 -3.46 11.44
CA GLN A 23 1.16 -4.47 12.04
C GLN A 23 1.84 -4.06 13.36
N SER A 24 1.48 -2.94 13.99
CA SER A 24 2.04 -2.60 15.31
C SER A 24 1.20 -3.21 16.44
N ASP A 25 1.86 -3.65 17.52
CA ASP A 25 1.17 -4.20 18.70
C ASP A 25 0.33 -3.13 19.43
N GLN A 26 0.65 -1.85 19.18
CA GLN A 26 -0.15 -0.67 19.56
C GLN A 26 -1.00 -0.10 18.41
N SER A 27 -0.98 -0.70 17.21
CA SER A 27 -1.95 -0.31 16.17
C SER A 27 -3.33 -0.52 16.75
N ASN A 28 -4.21 0.45 16.58
CA ASN A 28 -5.59 0.23 16.92
C ASN A 28 -6.13 -0.69 15.82
N PRO A 29 -6.39 -2.00 16.05
CA PRO A 29 -7.00 -2.87 15.04
C PRO A 29 -8.35 -2.32 14.58
N SER A 30 -8.88 -1.33 15.31
CA SER A 30 -10.09 -0.57 15.04
C SER A 30 -9.87 0.75 14.27
N TYR A 31 -8.69 1.08 13.71
CA TYR A 31 -8.59 2.21 12.74
C TYR A 31 -9.26 1.82 11.40
N ILE A 32 -10.57 1.71 11.50
CA ILE A 32 -11.59 1.64 10.48
C ILE A 32 -12.01 3.10 10.27
N GLU A 33 -12.45 3.47 9.06
CA GLU A 33 -12.90 4.84 8.75
C GLU A 33 -13.87 5.43 9.79
N GLU A 34 -14.60 4.57 10.50
CA GLU A 34 -15.51 4.89 11.61
C GLU A 34 -14.82 5.56 12.80
N ASN A 35 -13.63 5.09 13.17
CA ASN A 35 -12.87 5.64 14.30
C ASN A 35 -11.90 6.75 13.87
N ARG A 36 -11.77 6.99 12.57
CA ARG A 36 -10.87 8.01 12.03
C ARG A 36 -11.30 9.41 12.48
N LEU A 37 -12.55 9.79 12.28
CA LEU A 37 -13.01 11.14 12.61
C LEU A 37 -12.87 11.45 14.12
N PRO A 38 -13.37 10.61 15.05
CA PRO A 38 -13.15 10.83 16.49
C PRO A 38 -11.67 10.87 16.89
N PHE A 39 -10.82 10.10 16.21
CA PHE A 39 -9.38 10.14 16.47
C PHE A 39 -8.74 11.44 15.98
N LEU A 40 -9.09 11.92 14.79
CA LEU A 40 -8.64 13.21 14.26
C LEU A 40 -9.12 14.37 15.16
N GLU A 41 -10.35 14.33 15.64
CA GLU A 41 -10.90 15.31 16.57
C GLU A 41 -10.10 15.37 17.88
N ARG A 42 -9.72 14.22 18.45
CA ARG A 42 -8.82 14.16 19.63
C ARG A 42 -7.46 14.80 19.33
N LEU A 43 -6.84 14.46 18.20
CA LEU A 43 -5.57 15.08 17.82
C LEU A 43 -5.68 16.60 17.65
N ARG A 44 -6.80 17.09 17.10
CA ARG A 44 -7.06 18.54 16.94
C ARG A 44 -7.38 19.25 18.25
N ALA A 45 -8.00 18.55 19.21
CA ALA A 45 -8.21 19.07 20.55
C ALA A 45 -6.87 19.34 21.25
N ASP A 46 -5.91 18.41 21.10
CA ASP A 46 -4.56 18.54 21.64
C ASP A 46 -3.70 19.53 20.83
N ALA A 47 -3.90 19.59 19.51
CA ALA A 47 -3.13 20.41 18.59
C ALA A 47 -4.02 21.07 17.53
N ARG A 48 -4.49 22.30 17.81
CA ARG A 48 -5.43 23.03 16.91
C ARG A 48 -4.89 23.27 15.48
N TRP A 49 -3.57 23.26 15.31
CA TRP A 49 -2.90 23.41 14.02
C TRP A 49 -2.85 22.11 13.19
N PHE A 50 -3.20 20.97 13.80
CA PHE A 50 -3.25 19.69 13.11
C PHE A 50 -4.22 19.76 11.92
N PRO A 51 -3.95 19.08 10.80
CA PRO A 51 -4.77 19.18 9.58
C PRO A 51 -6.25 18.84 9.80
N THR A 52 -7.14 19.40 8.99
CA THR A 52 -8.54 18.94 8.93
C THR A 52 -8.65 17.59 8.22
N PRO A 53 -9.78 16.87 8.36
CA PRO A 53 -10.04 15.66 7.56
C PRO A 53 -9.93 15.90 6.05
N ASP A 54 -10.40 17.04 5.55
CA ASP A 54 -10.32 17.42 4.14
C ASP A 54 -8.88 17.70 3.69
N GLU A 55 -8.07 18.34 4.55
CA GLU A 55 -6.64 18.53 4.28
C GLU A 55 -5.84 17.22 4.28
N LEU A 56 -6.36 16.15 4.88
CA LEU A 56 -5.77 14.81 4.86
C LEU A 56 -6.38 13.89 3.80
N HIS A 57 -7.34 14.40 3.03
CA HIS A 57 -8.03 13.65 2.01
C HIS A 57 -7.27 13.68 0.69
N VAL A 58 -7.25 12.55 -0.01
CA VAL A 58 -6.67 12.45 -1.35
C VAL A 58 -7.80 12.23 -2.33
N GLU A 59 -7.99 13.21 -3.21
CA GLU A 59 -9.01 13.14 -4.25
C GLU A 59 -8.77 11.94 -5.18
N THR A 60 -9.85 11.23 -5.46
CA THR A 60 -9.90 10.08 -6.35
C THR A 60 -11.04 10.25 -7.35
N ARG A 61 -11.12 9.38 -8.35
CA ARG A 61 -12.29 9.35 -9.25
C ARG A 61 -13.60 8.97 -8.55
N LEU A 62 -13.55 8.44 -7.32
CA LEU A 62 -14.75 8.14 -6.53
C LEU A 62 -15.39 9.42 -5.99
N ASP A 63 -14.60 10.48 -5.82
CA ASP A 63 -15.08 11.79 -5.39
C ASP A 63 -16.11 12.33 -6.39
N ALA A 64 -15.81 12.23 -7.69
CA ALA A 64 -16.74 12.62 -8.75
C ALA A 64 -18.05 11.81 -8.70
N LEU A 65 -17.99 10.52 -8.36
CA LEU A 65 -19.20 9.71 -8.15
C LEU A 65 -19.99 10.21 -6.93
N VAL A 66 -19.32 10.51 -5.81
CA VAL A 66 -19.97 11.05 -4.61
C VAL A 66 -20.64 12.39 -4.91
N GLU A 67 -19.96 13.30 -5.60
CA GLU A 67 -20.53 14.60 -5.99
C GLU A 67 -21.74 14.44 -6.91
N ALA A 68 -21.66 13.57 -7.93
CA ALA A 68 -22.79 13.27 -8.81
C ALA A 68 -23.98 12.69 -8.03
N MET A 69 -23.74 11.77 -7.09
CA MET A 69 -24.77 11.20 -6.23
C MET A 69 -25.40 12.24 -5.30
N ALA A 70 -24.61 13.16 -4.76
CA ALA A 70 -25.08 14.22 -3.87
C ALA A 70 -25.87 15.30 -4.62
N ALA A 71 -25.49 15.61 -5.87
CA ALA A 71 -26.21 16.53 -6.74
C ALA A 71 -27.57 15.98 -7.23
N GLY A 72 -27.83 14.69 -7.03
CA GLY A 72 -29.06 14.03 -7.50
C GLY A 72 -29.06 13.70 -9.00
N ASP A 73 -27.94 13.91 -9.69
CA ASP A 73 -27.78 13.81 -11.15
C ASP A 73 -26.89 12.63 -11.64
N PRO A 74 -26.76 11.47 -10.96
CA PRO A 74 -25.84 10.47 -11.47
C PRO A 74 -26.44 9.63 -12.61
N GLY A 75 -27.71 9.83 -12.97
CA GLY A 75 -28.42 8.98 -13.94
C GLY A 75 -28.62 7.52 -13.49
N VAL A 76 -28.35 7.22 -12.22
CA VAL A 76 -28.38 5.86 -11.64
C VAL A 76 -29.26 5.81 -10.40
N ASP A 77 -29.84 4.64 -10.15
CA ASP A 77 -30.69 4.37 -8.98
C ASP A 77 -30.03 3.37 -8.02
N ILE A 78 -29.10 2.54 -8.50
CA ILE A 78 -28.39 1.56 -7.66
C ILE A 78 -26.89 1.69 -7.88
N VAL A 79 -26.13 1.83 -6.79
CA VAL A 79 -24.67 1.83 -6.78
C VAL A 79 -24.19 0.68 -5.91
N ILE A 80 -23.44 -0.26 -6.48
CA ILE A 80 -22.84 -1.39 -5.78
C ILE A 80 -21.33 -1.16 -5.71
N LEU A 81 -20.83 -1.00 -4.50
CA LEU A 81 -19.41 -0.93 -4.17
C LEU A 81 -18.95 -2.33 -3.72
N THR A 82 -18.03 -2.95 -4.46
CA THR A 82 -17.54 -4.31 -4.17
C THR A 82 -16.03 -4.40 -4.21
N GLY A 83 -15.46 -5.28 -3.40
CA GLY A 83 -14.02 -5.44 -3.23
C GLY A 83 -13.68 -6.08 -1.89
N ASP A 84 -12.41 -6.06 -1.52
CA ASP A 84 -11.90 -6.62 -0.26
C ASP A 84 -12.00 -5.60 0.89
N ALA A 85 -11.65 -6.06 2.09
CA ALA A 85 -11.52 -5.19 3.25
C ALA A 85 -10.36 -4.21 3.04
N GLY A 86 -10.60 -2.92 3.32
CA GLY A 86 -9.60 -1.86 3.19
C GLY A 86 -9.51 -1.18 1.81
N ASP A 87 -10.40 -1.51 0.87
CA ASP A 87 -10.46 -0.90 -0.47
C ASP A 87 -11.17 0.47 -0.51
N GLY A 88 -11.77 0.91 0.60
CA GLY A 88 -12.42 2.23 0.69
C GLY A 88 -13.92 2.27 0.41
N LYS A 89 -14.61 1.12 0.32
CA LYS A 89 -16.09 1.06 0.15
C LYS A 89 -16.85 1.89 1.19
N THR A 90 -16.49 1.71 2.46
CA THR A 90 -17.06 2.44 3.61
C THR A 90 -16.74 3.92 3.57
N ALA A 91 -15.56 4.31 3.06
CA ALA A 91 -15.16 5.71 2.94
C ALA A 91 -16.06 6.46 1.94
N VAL A 92 -16.43 5.84 0.83
CA VAL A 92 -17.38 6.41 -0.14
C VAL A 92 -18.75 6.66 0.51
N CYS A 93 -19.25 5.70 1.29
CA CYS A 93 -20.53 5.84 2.01
C CYS A 93 -20.48 7.00 3.01
N ALA A 94 -19.42 7.07 3.83
CA ALA A 94 -19.23 8.13 4.81
C ALA A 94 -19.13 9.52 4.16
N ARG A 95 -18.46 9.63 3.01
CA ARG A 95 -18.32 10.90 2.29
C ARG A 95 -19.61 11.36 1.64
N LEU A 96 -20.41 10.45 1.08
CA LEU A 96 -21.76 10.81 0.62
C LEU A 96 -22.61 11.38 1.77
N ALA A 97 -22.54 10.75 2.95
CA ALA A 97 -23.25 11.25 4.13
C ALA A 97 -22.76 12.63 4.58
N ALA A 98 -21.45 12.82 4.68
CA ALA A 98 -20.86 14.13 5.01
C ALA A 98 -21.27 15.20 3.99
N ARG A 99 -21.23 14.87 2.69
CA ARG A 99 -21.56 15.80 1.60
C ARG A 99 -23.03 16.23 1.61
N LEU A 100 -23.91 15.33 2.04
CA LEU A 100 -25.35 15.58 2.24
C LEU A 100 -25.69 16.06 3.66
N GLN A 101 -24.67 16.45 4.44
CA GLN A 101 -24.82 16.99 5.81
C GLN A 101 -25.58 16.03 6.76
N CYS A 102 -25.48 14.73 6.52
CA CYS A 102 -26.00 13.71 7.44
C CYS A 102 -24.95 13.43 8.52
N SER A 103 -25.19 13.91 9.72
CA SER A 103 -24.25 13.90 10.85
C SER A 103 -24.21 12.60 11.66
N THR A 104 -24.82 11.52 11.19
CA THR A 104 -25.02 10.28 11.96
C THR A 104 -23.99 9.21 11.63
N ASP A 105 -23.63 8.44 12.66
CA ASP A 105 -23.03 7.13 12.50
C ASP A 105 -23.94 6.29 11.60
N LEU A 106 -23.43 5.90 10.43
CA LEU A 106 -24.16 5.22 9.37
C LEU A 106 -24.42 3.76 9.76
N GLN A 107 -25.41 3.55 10.65
CA GLN A 107 -25.94 2.25 11.00
C GLN A 107 -26.78 1.71 9.82
N PRO A 108 -26.45 0.54 9.24
CA PRO A 108 -27.19 0.03 8.11
C PRO A 108 -28.58 -0.50 8.54
N PRO A 109 -29.66 -0.21 7.79
CA PRO A 109 -29.75 0.73 6.67
C PRO A 109 -29.85 2.19 7.14
N ALA A 110 -29.06 3.10 6.53
CA ALA A 110 -29.12 4.53 6.82
C ALA A 110 -29.78 5.30 5.65
N GLN A 111 -30.68 6.24 5.95
CA GLN A 111 -31.22 7.15 4.94
C GLN A 111 -30.35 8.41 4.85
N VAL A 112 -29.79 8.67 3.67
CA VAL A 112 -28.89 9.79 3.39
C VAL A 112 -29.40 10.55 2.17
N GLY A 113 -30.13 11.64 2.39
CA GLY A 113 -30.86 12.32 1.32
C GLY A 113 -31.81 11.35 0.60
N ARG A 114 -31.65 11.19 -0.72
CA ARG A 114 -32.42 10.21 -1.52
C ARG A 114 -31.92 8.77 -1.45
N TRP A 115 -30.76 8.52 -0.84
CA TRP A 115 -30.08 7.24 -0.86
C TRP A 115 -30.38 6.42 0.40
N THR A 116 -30.82 5.18 0.22
CA THR A 116 -30.67 4.14 1.24
C THR A 116 -29.23 3.63 1.16
N VAL A 117 -28.47 3.76 2.24
CA VAL A 117 -27.05 3.36 2.31
C VAL A 117 -26.91 2.12 3.17
N LEU A 118 -26.37 1.05 2.56
CA LEU A 118 -25.98 -0.19 3.21
C LEU A 118 -24.44 -0.23 3.30
N LYS A 119 -23.89 0.38 4.35
CA LYS A 119 -22.44 0.61 4.55
C LYS A 119 -21.62 -0.67 4.74
N ASP A 120 -22.21 -1.66 5.40
CA ASP A 120 -21.67 -3.01 5.46
C ASP A 120 -22.81 -4.01 5.26
N ALA A 121 -23.09 -4.33 3.99
CA ALA A 121 -24.08 -5.35 3.67
C ALA A 121 -23.70 -6.74 4.24
N SER A 122 -22.50 -6.89 4.81
CA SER A 122 -22.11 -8.11 5.50
C SER A 122 -22.78 -8.34 6.86
N GLU A 123 -23.46 -7.34 7.40
CA GLU A 123 -24.21 -7.44 8.66
C GLU A 123 -25.67 -7.86 8.44
N LEU A 124 -26.24 -7.57 7.27
CA LEU A 124 -27.64 -7.85 6.94
C LEU A 124 -27.87 -9.29 6.50
N ARG A 125 -28.95 -9.94 6.94
CA ARG A 125 -29.32 -11.27 6.45
C ARG A 125 -29.55 -11.24 4.94
N GLU A 126 -29.35 -12.37 4.26
CA GLU A 126 -29.46 -12.42 2.79
C GLU A 126 -30.86 -12.03 2.29
N GLY A 127 -31.92 -12.38 3.05
CA GLY A 127 -33.29 -11.95 2.75
C GLY A 127 -33.48 -10.44 2.82
N GLU A 128 -32.98 -9.80 3.89
CA GLU A 128 -33.06 -8.34 4.08
C GLU A 128 -32.32 -7.59 2.96
N LEU A 129 -31.13 -8.07 2.59
CA LEU A 129 -30.37 -7.50 1.46
C LEU A 129 -31.14 -7.64 0.14
N LEU A 130 -31.76 -8.80 -0.11
CA LEU A 130 -32.58 -9.02 -1.28
C LEU A 130 -33.80 -8.08 -1.31
N GLU A 131 -34.46 -7.87 -0.17
CA GLU A 131 -35.58 -6.93 -0.06
C GLU A 131 -35.17 -5.50 -0.39
N HIS A 132 -34.03 -5.03 0.11
CA HIS A 132 -33.52 -3.69 -0.22
C HIS A 132 -33.21 -3.53 -1.71
N VAL A 133 -32.53 -4.52 -2.32
CA VAL A 133 -32.24 -4.51 -3.76
C VAL A 133 -33.54 -4.55 -4.57
N SER A 134 -34.48 -5.44 -4.21
CA SER A 134 -35.77 -5.59 -4.89
C SER A 134 -36.61 -4.31 -4.81
N ARG A 135 -36.62 -3.65 -3.65
CA ARG A 135 -37.30 -2.37 -3.46
C ARG A 135 -36.68 -1.28 -4.34
N ALA A 136 -35.35 -1.20 -4.39
CA ALA A 136 -34.65 -0.23 -5.23
C ALA A 136 -34.92 -0.45 -6.73
N LEU A 137 -35.04 -1.71 -7.16
CA LEU A 137 -35.46 -2.08 -8.51
C LEU A 137 -36.90 -1.62 -8.81
N ALA A 138 -37.84 -1.88 -7.91
CA ALA A 138 -39.24 -1.48 -8.06
C ALA A 138 -39.46 0.05 -8.01
N GLU A 139 -38.57 0.78 -7.34
CA GLU A 139 -38.60 2.25 -7.21
C GLU A 139 -37.73 2.98 -8.26
N ARG A 140 -37.17 2.27 -9.25
CA ARG A 140 -36.35 2.86 -10.33
C ARG A 140 -37.06 4.05 -10.99
N GLY A 141 -36.29 5.11 -11.23
CA GLY A 141 -36.80 6.37 -11.81
C GLY A 141 -37.71 7.20 -10.90
N ARG A 142 -38.04 6.75 -9.68
CA ARG A 142 -38.92 7.49 -8.74
C ARG A 142 -38.16 8.40 -7.77
N GLY A 143 -36.90 8.71 -8.07
CA GLY A 143 -36.07 9.62 -7.28
C GLY A 143 -35.47 9.02 -6.01
N ARG A 144 -35.68 7.74 -5.69
CA ARG A 144 -34.99 7.01 -4.61
C ARG A 144 -33.80 6.24 -5.14
N GLY A 145 -32.74 6.11 -4.35
CA GLY A 145 -31.53 5.39 -4.73
C GLY A 145 -31.06 4.43 -3.65
N LEU A 146 -30.25 3.45 -4.03
CA LEU A 146 -29.62 2.47 -3.15
C LEU A 146 -28.10 2.49 -3.36
N LEU A 147 -27.35 2.69 -2.28
CA LEU A 147 -25.89 2.54 -2.24
C LEU A 147 -25.55 1.34 -1.36
N VAL A 148 -24.89 0.32 -1.93
CA VAL A 148 -24.53 -0.90 -1.22
C VAL A 148 -23.03 -1.08 -1.23
N ALA A 149 -22.40 -1.10 -0.05
CA ALA A 149 -21.04 -1.57 0.14
C ALA A 149 -21.07 -3.03 0.60
N ILE A 150 -20.50 -3.91 -0.23
CA ILE A 150 -20.58 -5.36 -0.05
C ILE A 150 -19.26 -6.03 -0.41
N ASN A 151 -18.91 -7.13 0.26
CA ASN A 151 -17.78 -7.96 -0.16
C ASN A 151 -18.19 -8.87 -1.33
N GLU A 152 -17.31 -9.07 -2.30
CA GLU A 152 -17.61 -9.82 -3.53
C GLU A 152 -18.17 -11.23 -3.23
N GLY A 153 -17.59 -11.94 -2.27
CA GLY A 153 -18.06 -13.28 -1.88
C GLY A 153 -19.51 -13.30 -1.40
N ARG A 154 -19.96 -12.24 -0.70
CA ARG A 154 -21.36 -12.10 -0.26
C ARG A 154 -22.28 -11.72 -1.41
N LEU A 155 -21.82 -10.83 -2.29
CA LEU A 155 -22.54 -10.46 -3.51
C LEU A 155 -22.81 -11.71 -4.38
N ARG A 156 -21.82 -12.59 -4.55
CA ARG A 156 -21.98 -13.88 -5.25
C ARG A 156 -22.90 -14.86 -4.53
N ARG A 157 -22.98 -14.83 -3.19
CA ARG A 157 -23.94 -15.65 -2.44
C ARG A 157 -25.38 -15.20 -2.70
N LEU A 158 -25.62 -13.89 -2.71
CA LEU A 158 -26.93 -13.30 -3.03
C LEU A 158 -27.43 -13.78 -4.40
N ALA A 159 -26.56 -13.79 -5.43
CA ALA A 159 -26.91 -14.33 -6.74
C ALA A 159 -27.38 -15.79 -6.68
N ARG A 160 -26.66 -16.64 -5.95
CA ARG A 160 -27.00 -18.07 -5.83
C ARG A 160 -28.28 -18.30 -5.04
N SER A 161 -28.55 -17.49 -4.00
CA SER A 161 -29.76 -17.63 -3.20
C SER A 161 -31.01 -17.24 -4.00
N THR A 162 -30.90 -16.22 -4.87
CA THR A 162 -31.99 -15.86 -5.79
C THR A 162 -32.32 -16.95 -6.82
N ALA A 163 -31.43 -17.92 -7.07
CA ALA A 163 -31.67 -19.03 -7.99
C ALA A 163 -32.41 -20.23 -7.37
N ARG A 164 -32.57 -20.30 -6.04
CA ARG A 164 -32.97 -21.53 -5.33
C ARG A 164 -34.30 -21.47 -4.56
N GLY A 165 -34.98 -20.33 -4.50
CA GLY A 165 -36.18 -20.19 -3.65
C GLY A 165 -37.50 -20.24 -4.43
N ALA A 166 -38.52 -20.85 -3.83
CA ALA A 166 -39.90 -20.84 -4.30
C ALA A 166 -40.73 -19.69 -3.67
N ASP A 167 -41.53 -19.06 -4.51
CA ASP A 167 -42.82 -18.38 -4.26
C ASP A 167 -42.92 -16.89 -3.87
N GLU A 168 -42.55 -16.38 -2.69
CA GLU A 168 -43.01 -15.01 -2.32
C GLU A 168 -42.36 -13.82 -3.06
N HIS A 169 -41.22 -14.02 -3.73
CA HIS A 169 -40.45 -12.94 -4.39
C HIS A 169 -40.01 -13.31 -5.82
N ALA A 170 -40.76 -14.17 -6.51
CA ALA A 170 -40.35 -14.74 -7.80
C ALA A 170 -39.97 -13.67 -8.85
N SER A 171 -40.82 -12.65 -9.04
CA SER A 171 -40.58 -11.57 -10.01
C SER A 171 -39.32 -10.75 -9.69
N ALA A 172 -39.13 -10.38 -8.41
CA ALA A 172 -37.95 -9.64 -7.98
C ALA A 172 -36.66 -10.45 -8.14
N ARG A 173 -36.70 -11.77 -7.89
CA ARG A 173 -35.55 -12.67 -8.13
C ARG A 173 -35.19 -12.74 -9.60
N THR A 174 -36.17 -12.85 -10.50
CA THR A 174 -35.92 -12.83 -11.95
C THR A 174 -35.23 -11.53 -12.37
N GLU A 175 -35.66 -10.39 -11.83
CA GLU A 175 -35.03 -9.11 -12.14
C GLU A 175 -33.59 -9.01 -11.61
N VAL A 176 -33.35 -9.46 -10.37
CA VAL A 176 -32.00 -9.51 -9.79
C VAL A 176 -31.09 -10.45 -10.58
N GLN A 177 -31.59 -11.61 -11.04
CA GLN A 177 -30.84 -12.53 -11.89
C GLN A 177 -30.49 -11.91 -13.25
N ARG A 178 -31.43 -11.19 -13.86
CA ARG A 178 -31.18 -10.45 -15.10
C ARG A 178 -30.09 -9.40 -14.91
N LEU A 179 -30.18 -8.60 -13.83
CA LEU A 179 -29.14 -7.62 -13.47
C LEU A 179 -27.80 -8.29 -13.20
N TRP A 180 -27.82 -9.47 -12.58
CA TRP A 180 -26.62 -10.25 -12.32
C TRP A 180 -25.90 -10.60 -13.62
N ALA A 181 -26.63 -11.19 -14.57
CA ALA A 181 -26.07 -11.63 -15.84
C ALA A 181 -25.58 -10.47 -16.71
N SER A 182 -26.32 -9.35 -16.76
CA SER A 182 -26.05 -8.26 -17.69
C SER A 182 -25.09 -7.19 -17.16
N VAL A 183 -25.00 -7.00 -15.83
CA VAL A 183 -24.21 -5.93 -15.21
C VAL A 183 -23.25 -6.45 -14.15
N ILE A 184 -23.74 -7.18 -13.14
CA ILE A 184 -22.92 -7.49 -11.96
C ILE A 184 -21.80 -8.48 -12.30
N GLU A 185 -22.11 -9.63 -12.91
CA GLU A 185 -21.09 -10.64 -13.25
C GLU A 185 -20.03 -10.09 -14.20
N PRO A 186 -20.38 -9.39 -15.30
CA PRO A 186 -19.36 -8.75 -16.15
C PRO A 186 -18.50 -7.72 -15.38
N ALA A 187 -19.10 -6.91 -14.50
CA ALA A 187 -18.35 -5.94 -13.69
C ALA A 187 -17.42 -6.57 -12.63
N LEU A 188 -17.62 -7.86 -12.32
CA LEU A 188 -16.77 -8.62 -11.42
C LEU A 188 -15.60 -9.30 -12.14
N GLN A 189 -15.55 -9.27 -13.47
CA GLN A 189 -14.44 -9.82 -14.23
C GLN A 189 -13.16 -9.00 -14.02
N SER A 190 -12.02 -9.69 -13.97
CA SER A 190 -10.70 -9.06 -13.83
C SER A 190 -10.25 -8.37 -15.11
N ASP A 191 -10.67 -8.91 -16.25
CA ASP A 191 -10.17 -8.56 -17.57
C ASP A 191 -11.36 -8.35 -18.52
N LEU A 192 -11.68 -7.08 -18.76
CA LEU A 192 -12.62 -6.66 -19.79
C LEU A 192 -11.81 -6.02 -20.91
N ASP A 193 -11.96 -6.53 -22.14
CA ASP A 193 -11.49 -5.80 -23.31
C ASP A 193 -12.33 -4.53 -23.54
N GLU A 194 -11.89 -3.67 -24.45
CA GLU A 194 -12.54 -2.39 -24.71
C GLU A 194 -14.00 -2.54 -25.15
N ALA A 195 -14.31 -3.56 -25.96
CA ALA A 195 -15.66 -3.82 -26.43
C ALA A 195 -16.58 -4.32 -25.31
N ALA A 196 -16.11 -5.23 -24.47
CA ALA A 196 -16.83 -5.73 -23.30
C ALA A 196 -17.04 -4.62 -22.25
N ALA A 197 -16.04 -3.76 -22.04
CA ALA A 197 -16.15 -2.60 -21.17
C ALA A 197 -17.19 -1.59 -21.68
N ALA A 198 -17.20 -1.31 -22.99
CA ALA A 198 -18.21 -0.46 -23.62
C ALA A 198 -19.63 -1.04 -23.48
N ALA A 199 -19.80 -2.34 -23.77
CA ALA A 199 -21.08 -3.03 -23.62
C ALA A 199 -21.57 -3.03 -22.16
N LEU A 200 -20.67 -3.25 -21.20
CA LEU A 200 -20.97 -3.13 -19.78
C LEU A 200 -21.40 -1.71 -19.41
N GLY A 201 -20.73 -0.67 -19.93
CA GLY A 201 -21.11 0.72 -19.72
C GLY A 201 -22.52 1.03 -20.21
N GLU A 202 -22.90 0.55 -21.40
CA GLU A 202 -24.26 0.70 -21.94
C GLU A 202 -25.30 -0.08 -21.13
N ASN A 203 -24.96 -1.29 -20.66
CA ASN A 203 -25.83 -2.06 -19.77
C ASN A 203 -26.03 -1.35 -18.42
N MET A 204 -24.98 -0.78 -17.82
CA MET A 204 -25.06 0.00 -16.59
C MET A 204 -25.97 1.22 -16.75
N LYS A 205 -25.85 1.96 -17.85
CA LYS A 205 -26.73 3.10 -18.17
C LYS A 205 -28.18 2.66 -18.34
N ARG A 206 -28.42 1.62 -19.15
CA ARG A 206 -29.77 1.11 -19.44
C ARG A 206 -30.47 0.61 -18.18
N GLU A 207 -29.76 -0.12 -17.33
CA GLU A 207 -30.31 -0.64 -16.08
C GLU A 207 -30.28 0.38 -14.94
N ARG A 208 -29.68 1.56 -15.14
CA ARG A 208 -29.50 2.60 -14.11
C ARG A 208 -28.78 2.05 -12.87
N VAL A 209 -27.81 1.16 -13.08
CA VAL A 209 -27.02 0.50 -12.04
C VAL A 209 -25.54 0.69 -12.32
N VAL A 210 -24.77 1.10 -11.32
CA VAL A 210 -23.32 1.15 -11.38
C VAL A 210 -22.72 0.14 -10.43
N VAL A 211 -21.76 -0.65 -10.91
CA VAL A 211 -20.95 -1.55 -10.10
C VAL A 211 -19.51 -1.08 -10.10
N VAL A 212 -19.02 -0.70 -8.93
CA VAL A 212 -17.65 -0.28 -8.70
C VAL A 212 -16.91 -1.43 -8.03
N ASN A 213 -16.16 -2.18 -8.83
CA ASN A 213 -15.28 -3.23 -8.33
C ASN A 213 -13.88 -2.68 -8.03
N PHE A 214 -13.49 -2.65 -6.75
CA PHE A 214 -12.17 -2.21 -6.30
C PHE A 214 -11.08 -3.27 -6.45
N ARG A 215 -11.48 -4.54 -6.53
CA ARG A 215 -10.57 -5.69 -6.44
C ARG A 215 -9.47 -5.73 -7.50
N HIS A 216 -9.74 -5.16 -8.67
CA HIS A 216 -8.85 -5.15 -9.83
C HIS A 216 -8.37 -3.75 -10.22
N ARG A 217 -8.69 -2.72 -9.41
CA ARG A 217 -8.32 -1.35 -9.72
C ARG A 217 -6.91 -1.02 -9.24
N MET A 218 -6.04 -0.74 -10.19
CA MET A 218 -4.70 -0.25 -9.90
C MET A 218 -4.75 1.22 -9.49
N HIS A 219 -4.78 1.49 -8.18
CA HIS A 219 -4.84 2.85 -7.63
C HIS A 219 -3.48 3.39 -7.16
N VAL A 220 -2.45 2.55 -7.09
CA VAL A 220 -1.14 2.91 -6.49
C VAL A 220 -0.53 4.14 -7.19
N ARG A 221 -0.44 4.16 -8.52
CA ARG A 221 0.12 5.31 -9.27
C ARG A 221 -0.70 6.59 -9.10
N GLY A 222 -2.03 6.48 -9.07
CA GLY A 222 -2.91 7.64 -8.93
C GLY A 222 -2.92 8.23 -7.51
N VAL A 223 -2.80 7.37 -6.49
CA VAL A 223 -3.00 7.74 -5.09
C VAL A 223 -1.69 8.04 -4.36
N THR A 224 -0.60 7.31 -4.64
CA THR A 224 0.65 7.41 -3.87
C THR A 224 1.23 8.82 -3.84
N PRO A 225 1.39 9.52 -5.00
CA PRO A 225 1.88 10.89 -4.97
C PRO A 225 0.92 11.84 -4.25
N GLY A 226 -0.40 11.61 -4.37
CA GLY A 226 -1.42 12.37 -3.66
C GLY A 226 -1.28 12.24 -2.14
N LEU A 227 -1.15 11.02 -1.61
CA LEU A 227 -0.95 10.77 -0.18
C LEU A 227 0.33 11.44 0.33
N LEU A 228 1.44 11.29 -0.38
CA LEU A 228 2.71 11.89 0.03
C LEU A 228 2.66 13.42 -0.01
N ARG A 229 2.08 14.04 -1.04
CA ARG A 229 1.87 15.51 -1.08
C ARG A 229 0.97 16.01 0.04
N THR A 230 -0.02 15.21 0.43
CA THR A 230 -0.96 15.55 1.50
C THR A 230 -0.30 15.47 2.87
N TRP A 231 0.58 14.49 3.07
CA TRP A 231 1.22 14.26 4.37
C TRP A 231 2.52 15.00 4.59
N THR A 232 3.27 15.38 3.54
CA THR A 232 4.57 16.05 3.66
C THR A 232 4.61 17.60 3.53
N PRO A 233 3.50 18.39 3.52
CA PRO A 233 3.59 19.84 3.49
C PRO A 233 4.41 20.42 4.67
N PRO A 234 5.30 21.41 4.45
CA PRO A 234 6.14 21.97 5.51
C PRO A 234 5.36 22.49 6.72
N ARG A 235 4.14 23.01 6.51
CA ARG A 235 3.28 23.54 7.59
C ARG A 235 2.91 22.50 8.65
N PHE A 236 2.92 21.21 8.32
CA PHE A 236 2.62 20.12 9.27
C PHE A 236 3.87 19.58 9.96
N TRP A 237 5.05 20.01 9.53
CA TRP A 237 6.35 19.52 9.98
C TRP A 237 7.23 20.70 10.36
N GLU A 238 8.15 21.14 9.51
CA GLU A 238 9.13 22.21 9.77
C GLU A 238 8.49 23.51 10.31
N GLY A 239 7.31 23.86 9.81
CA GLY A 239 6.55 25.04 10.22
C GLY A 239 5.55 24.81 11.36
N SER A 240 5.44 23.57 11.85
CA SER A 240 4.54 23.24 12.97
C SER A 240 5.12 23.68 14.31
N PRO A 241 4.29 23.99 15.31
CA PRO A 241 4.75 24.24 16.68
C PRO A 241 5.50 23.07 17.31
N ALA A 242 5.26 21.82 16.88
CA ALA A 242 5.93 20.66 17.44
C ALA A 242 7.37 20.50 16.93
N CYS A 243 7.59 20.56 15.61
CA CYS A 243 8.92 20.37 15.05
C CYS A 243 9.73 21.67 14.92
N GLY A 244 9.07 22.83 14.81
CA GLY A 244 9.73 24.12 14.59
C GLY A 244 10.70 24.49 15.72
N VAL A 245 10.36 24.14 16.96
CA VAL A 245 11.17 24.37 18.17
C VAL A 245 11.78 23.08 18.74
N CYS A 246 11.67 21.95 18.02
CA CYS A 246 12.17 20.67 18.51
C CYS A 246 13.71 20.69 18.58
N PRO A 247 14.34 20.41 19.73
CA PRO A 247 15.80 20.41 19.86
C PRO A 247 16.48 19.29 19.06
N ARG A 248 15.71 18.31 18.56
CA ARG A 248 16.21 17.21 17.73
C ARG A 248 15.95 17.40 16.24
N ARG A 249 15.46 18.58 15.81
CA ARG A 249 15.07 18.85 14.42
C ARG A 249 16.14 18.44 13.39
N ASP A 250 17.39 18.85 13.59
CA ASP A 250 18.49 18.62 12.62
C ASP A 250 18.99 17.17 12.57
N GLY A 251 18.67 16.40 13.63
CA GLY A 251 18.96 14.98 13.74
C GLY A 251 17.76 14.07 13.46
N CYS A 252 16.57 14.63 13.24
CA CYS A 252 15.33 13.87 13.21
C CYS A 252 15.16 13.10 11.90
N THR A 253 15.31 11.77 11.96
CA THR A 253 15.11 10.89 10.80
C THR A 253 13.71 10.99 10.20
N ILE A 254 12.67 11.18 11.03
CA ILE A 254 11.30 11.38 10.56
C ILE A 254 11.21 12.62 9.67
N LEU A 255 11.80 13.74 10.10
CA LEU A 255 11.76 15.00 9.35
C LEU A 255 12.58 14.90 8.06
N ALA A 256 13.72 14.21 8.10
CA ALA A 256 14.51 13.94 6.90
C ALA A 256 13.71 13.10 5.88
N ASN A 257 12.97 12.08 6.33
CA ASN A 257 12.12 11.28 5.44
C ASN A 257 11.03 12.12 4.78
N VAL A 258 10.40 13.00 5.56
CA VAL A 258 9.37 13.92 5.06
C VAL A 258 9.93 14.84 3.99
N ALA A 259 11.11 15.42 4.22
CA ALA A 259 11.76 16.30 3.26
C ALA A 259 12.07 15.58 1.94
N ASP A 260 12.60 14.35 2.02
CA ASP A 260 12.93 13.53 0.87
C ASP A 260 11.69 13.16 0.04
N LEU A 261 10.63 12.73 0.71
CA LEU A 261 9.38 12.26 0.08
C LEU A 261 8.52 13.41 -0.51
N ARG A 262 8.94 14.66 -0.33
CA ARG A 262 8.26 15.83 -0.89
C ARG A 262 8.52 16.01 -2.39
N GLY A 263 9.66 15.53 -2.88
CA GLY A 263 10.03 15.66 -4.30
C GLY A 263 9.09 14.89 -5.23
N ALA A 264 8.56 15.53 -6.27
CA ALA A 264 7.62 14.90 -7.19
C ALA A 264 8.20 13.64 -7.88
N ASP A 265 9.47 13.68 -8.28
CA ASP A 265 10.15 12.54 -8.89
C ASP A 265 10.33 11.39 -7.89
N VAL A 266 10.62 11.71 -6.63
CA VAL A 266 10.73 10.71 -5.55
C VAL A 266 9.37 10.06 -5.32
N GLN A 267 8.30 10.85 -5.23
CA GLN A 267 6.92 10.34 -5.08
C GLN A 267 6.54 9.42 -6.22
N GLN A 268 6.89 9.77 -7.47
CA GLN A 268 6.62 8.94 -8.62
C GLN A 268 7.40 7.63 -8.57
N ARG A 269 8.67 7.65 -8.17
CA ARG A 269 9.48 6.43 -8.02
C ARG A 269 9.00 5.53 -6.89
N VAL A 270 8.56 6.11 -5.77
CA VAL A 270 7.90 5.34 -4.71
C VAL A 270 6.63 4.69 -5.24
N ALA A 271 5.82 5.42 -6.01
CA ALA A 271 4.64 4.88 -6.67
C ALA A 271 5.01 3.73 -7.61
N ASP A 272 6.08 3.86 -8.37
CA ASP A 272 6.54 2.83 -9.31
C ASP A 272 7.09 1.57 -8.60
N VAL A 273 7.83 1.73 -7.49
CA VAL A 273 8.25 0.60 -6.65
C VAL A 273 7.04 -0.18 -6.14
N LEU A 274 6.02 0.53 -5.61
CA LEU A 274 4.80 -0.09 -5.12
C LEU A 274 3.95 -0.67 -6.26
N THR A 275 4.05 -0.09 -7.45
CA THR A 275 3.42 -0.60 -8.67
C THR A 275 4.07 -1.90 -9.11
N ALA A 276 5.40 -2.01 -9.03
CA ALA A 276 6.10 -3.27 -9.28
C ALA A 276 5.66 -4.36 -8.28
N ALA A 277 5.47 -4.02 -6.99
CA ALA A 277 4.90 -4.95 -6.02
C ALA A 277 3.46 -5.37 -6.36
N TYR A 278 2.61 -4.43 -6.78
CA TYR A 278 1.26 -4.72 -7.23
C TYR A 278 1.28 -5.69 -8.42
N TYR A 279 2.08 -5.38 -9.44
CA TYR A 279 2.36 -6.24 -10.57
C TYR A 279 3.22 -7.47 -10.23
N ALA A 280 3.56 -7.70 -8.97
CA ALA A 280 4.16 -8.93 -8.47
C ALA A 280 3.16 -9.76 -7.63
N GLY A 281 1.87 -9.49 -7.76
CA GLY A 281 0.77 -10.25 -7.20
C GLY A 281 0.43 -9.80 -5.78
N GLN A 282 1.10 -8.77 -5.27
CA GLN A 282 0.77 -8.21 -3.98
C GLN A 282 -0.43 -7.30 -4.09
N ARG A 283 -1.50 -7.69 -3.41
CA ARG A 283 -2.61 -6.77 -3.19
C ARG A 283 -2.18 -5.64 -2.27
N LEU A 284 -2.41 -4.44 -2.76
CA LEU A 284 -2.27 -3.20 -2.00
C LEU A 284 -3.64 -2.51 -1.93
N PRO A 285 -4.60 -3.00 -1.11
CA PRO A 285 -5.78 -2.22 -0.77
C PRO A 285 -5.36 -0.85 -0.23
N PHE A 286 -6.23 0.15 -0.37
CA PHE A 286 -5.94 1.53 0.03
C PHE A 286 -5.39 1.63 1.46
N ARG A 287 -5.97 0.88 2.42
CA ARG A 287 -5.46 0.81 3.79
C ARG A 287 -4.02 0.31 3.88
N ARG A 288 -3.66 -0.74 3.14
CA ARG A 288 -2.30 -1.29 3.14
C ARG A 288 -1.33 -0.33 2.46
N LEU A 289 -1.75 0.31 1.37
CA LEU A 289 -0.96 1.35 0.71
C LEU A 289 -0.65 2.50 1.69
N GLN A 290 -1.66 2.99 2.40
CA GLN A 290 -1.48 4.00 3.45
C GLN A 290 -0.53 3.54 4.55
N ALA A 291 -0.68 2.30 5.03
CA ALA A 291 0.18 1.73 6.08
C ALA A 291 1.66 1.68 5.66
N VAL A 292 1.94 1.26 4.42
CA VAL A 292 3.30 1.20 3.86
C VAL A 292 3.88 2.61 3.76
N LEU A 293 3.13 3.55 3.19
CA LEU A 293 3.60 4.93 3.02
C LEU A 293 3.80 5.62 4.38
N ALA A 294 2.90 5.40 5.34
CA ALA A 294 3.03 5.93 6.69
C ALA A 294 4.27 5.39 7.41
N LEU A 295 4.55 4.09 7.25
CA LEU A 295 5.78 3.47 7.72
C LEU A 295 7.02 4.07 7.04
N THR A 296 6.97 4.31 5.73
CA THR A 296 8.06 4.95 4.97
C THR A 296 8.32 6.39 5.42
N VAL A 297 7.26 7.16 5.71
CA VAL A 297 7.37 8.54 6.21
C VAL A 297 7.96 8.57 7.62
N THR A 298 7.42 7.78 8.54
CA THR A 298 7.81 7.83 9.97
C THR A 298 9.02 6.98 10.32
N GLY A 299 9.43 6.06 9.43
CA GLY A 299 10.32 4.96 9.79
C GLY A 299 9.71 3.99 10.81
N GLY A 300 8.43 4.15 11.15
CA GLY A 300 7.77 3.48 12.25
C GLY A 300 8.21 3.95 13.64
N LEU A 301 8.92 5.08 13.70
CA LEU A 301 9.35 5.76 14.93
C LEU A 301 8.25 6.70 15.45
N GLU A 302 8.24 6.92 16.76
CA GLU A 302 7.58 8.03 17.41
C GLU A 302 8.56 9.19 17.67
N CYS A 303 8.03 10.39 17.97
CA CYS A 303 8.89 11.49 18.40
C CYS A 303 9.68 11.12 19.68
N GLY A 304 9.07 10.37 20.59
CA GLY A 304 9.73 9.88 21.80
C GLY A 304 10.99 9.08 21.50
N ASP A 305 10.94 8.17 20.52
CA ASP A 305 12.09 7.34 20.12
C ASP A 305 13.28 8.20 19.66
N VAL A 306 13.01 9.22 18.85
CA VAL A 306 14.03 10.17 18.38
C VAL A 306 14.66 10.92 19.55
N HIS A 307 13.86 11.33 20.54
CA HIS A 307 14.37 12.05 21.72
C HIS A 307 15.20 11.16 22.65
N VAL A 308 14.72 9.96 22.93
CA VAL A 308 15.36 8.99 23.83
C VAL A 308 16.70 8.53 23.24
N HIS A 309 16.74 8.20 21.95
CA HIS A 309 17.90 7.56 21.35
C HIS A 309 18.88 8.51 20.64
N ALA A 310 18.60 9.82 20.59
CA ALA A 310 19.46 10.77 19.88
C ALA A 310 20.92 10.82 20.36
N GLY A 311 21.21 10.38 21.58
CA GLY A 311 22.58 10.26 22.10
C GLY A 311 23.17 8.84 22.04
N ASP A 312 22.31 7.83 21.92
CA ASP A 312 22.71 6.42 22.04
C ASP A 312 22.95 5.76 20.69
N TRP A 313 22.23 6.20 19.65
CA TRP A 313 22.29 5.60 18.32
C TRP A 313 23.22 6.40 17.42
N GLY A 314 24.15 5.68 16.78
CA GLY A 314 25.01 6.24 15.78
C GLY A 314 24.28 6.57 14.47
N PRO A 315 24.98 7.24 13.53
CA PRO A 315 24.39 7.61 12.25
C PRO A 315 23.87 6.42 11.43
N LEU A 316 24.52 5.25 11.50
CA LEU A 316 24.12 4.06 10.74
C LEU A 316 22.86 3.40 11.31
N GLU A 317 22.68 3.41 12.63
CA GLU A 317 21.43 2.95 13.24
C GLU A 317 20.25 3.81 12.77
N TRP A 318 20.42 5.13 12.72
CA TRP A 318 19.41 6.04 12.18
C TRP A 318 19.13 5.83 10.70
N GLN A 319 20.14 5.44 9.92
CA GLN A 319 19.96 5.11 8.50
C GLN A 319 18.91 4.00 8.32
N THR A 320 18.82 3.02 9.23
CA THR A 320 17.85 1.92 9.11
C THR A 320 16.38 2.37 9.04
N TYR A 321 16.07 3.57 9.55
CA TYR A 321 14.73 4.16 9.57
C TYR A 321 14.47 5.17 8.45
N ARG A 322 15.41 5.32 7.50
CA ARG A 322 15.25 6.23 6.36
C ARG A 322 14.24 5.70 5.35
N ALA A 323 13.52 6.59 4.69
CA ALA A 323 12.42 6.25 3.79
C ALA A 323 12.82 5.21 2.73
N HIS A 324 13.98 5.40 2.08
CA HIS A 324 14.52 4.47 1.08
C HIS A 324 14.88 3.10 1.66
N ASN A 325 15.30 3.02 2.92
CA ASN A 325 15.55 1.74 3.61
C ASN A 325 14.26 1.08 4.12
N MET A 326 13.23 1.88 4.41
CA MET A 326 11.95 1.37 4.91
C MET A 326 11.03 0.85 3.82
N LEU A 327 11.22 1.27 2.57
CA LEU A 327 10.62 0.65 1.39
C LEU A 327 11.23 -0.72 1.07
N PHE A 328 12.51 -0.91 1.40
CA PHE A 328 13.24 -2.16 1.21
C PHE A 328 13.80 -2.67 2.55
N PRO A 329 12.93 -2.98 3.53
CA PRO A 329 13.37 -3.29 4.87
C PRO A 329 14.10 -4.62 4.85
N GLU A 330 15.40 -4.55 5.09
CA GLU A 330 16.26 -5.72 5.11
C GLU A 330 16.28 -6.38 6.49
N GLY A 331 16.28 -7.72 6.53
CA GLY A 331 16.40 -8.48 7.77
C GLY A 331 17.79 -8.44 8.41
N SER A 332 18.83 -7.99 7.68
CA SER A 332 20.21 -7.98 8.15
C SER A 332 20.61 -6.68 8.88
N LEU A 333 19.88 -5.58 8.68
CA LEU A 333 20.14 -4.34 9.38
C LEU A 333 19.76 -4.51 10.85
N ARG A 334 20.73 -4.31 11.76
CA ARG A 334 20.44 -4.24 13.20
C ARG A 334 19.51 -3.05 13.41
N ARG A 335 18.23 -3.33 13.66
CA ARG A 335 17.24 -2.31 14.05
C ARG A 335 17.17 -2.31 15.57
N PRO A 336 17.73 -1.29 16.25
CA PRO A 336 17.70 -1.28 17.71
C PRO A 336 16.26 -1.26 18.23
N LEU A 337 15.36 -0.54 17.54
CA LEU A 337 13.91 -0.63 17.72
C LEU A 337 13.29 -1.54 16.65
N ARG A 338 12.63 -2.61 17.08
CA ARG A 338 11.92 -3.53 16.18
C ARG A 338 10.69 -2.87 15.58
N VAL A 339 10.83 -2.47 14.32
CA VAL A 339 9.71 -1.99 13.51
C VAL A 339 9.30 -3.10 12.55
N ARG A 340 8.09 -3.65 12.76
CA ARG A 340 7.50 -4.66 11.87
C ARG A 340 7.15 -4.02 10.52
N GLY A 341 7.80 -4.50 9.47
CA GLY A 341 7.51 -4.10 8.10
C GLY A 341 6.17 -4.63 7.61
N GLU A 342 5.59 -3.94 6.64
CA GLU A 342 4.37 -4.40 5.96
C GLU A 342 4.67 -5.61 5.05
N PRO A 343 3.75 -6.57 4.88
CA PRO A 343 4.01 -7.80 4.13
C PRO A 343 4.54 -7.60 2.70
N VAL A 344 4.20 -6.47 2.06
CA VAL A 344 4.65 -6.10 0.70
C VAL A 344 6.17 -6.03 0.59
N ALA A 345 6.86 -5.68 1.68
CA ALA A 345 8.31 -5.55 1.71
C ALA A 345 9.03 -6.84 1.30
N ARG A 346 8.44 -8.01 1.60
CA ARG A 346 9.02 -9.31 1.22
C ARG A 346 9.10 -9.48 -0.29
N VAL A 347 8.16 -8.91 -1.03
CA VAL A 347 8.16 -8.95 -2.50
C VAL A 347 9.11 -7.92 -3.07
N LEU A 348 9.24 -6.77 -2.42
CA LEU A 348 10.19 -5.72 -2.82
C LEU A 348 11.65 -6.11 -2.58
N ALA A 349 11.93 -7.01 -1.64
CA ALA A 349 13.30 -7.41 -1.28
C ALA A 349 14.12 -7.92 -2.49
N ALA A 350 13.49 -8.61 -3.43
CA ALA A 350 14.16 -9.09 -4.64
C ALA A 350 14.53 -7.98 -5.63
N ALA A 351 13.83 -6.85 -5.57
CA ALA A 351 14.03 -5.71 -6.44
C ALA A 351 14.76 -4.56 -5.73
N ASP A 352 15.30 -4.83 -4.54
CA ASP A 352 16.02 -3.88 -3.71
C ASP A 352 17.33 -3.43 -4.38
N PRO A 353 17.45 -2.14 -4.76
CA PRO A 353 18.69 -1.60 -5.33
C PRO A 353 19.89 -1.75 -4.41
N GLY A 354 19.67 -1.79 -3.09
CA GLY A 354 20.74 -2.02 -2.12
C GLY A 354 21.35 -3.42 -2.27
N ALA A 355 20.55 -4.43 -2.61
CA ALA A 355 21.03 -5.81 -2.72
C ALA A 355 21.82 -6.07 -4.02
N ILE A 356 21.71 -5.20 -5.02
CA ILE A 356 22.33 -5.34 -6.35
C ILE A 356 23.62 -4.52 -6.39
N SER A 357 24.75 -5.14 -6.73
CA SER A 357 26.02 -4.43 -6.93
C SER A 357 25.99 -3.63 -8.23
N ASP A 358 26.63 -2.46 -8.20
CA ASP A 358 26.79 -1.58 -9.35
C ASP A 358 28.20 -1.00 -9.26
N ASP A 359 29.14 -1.56 -10.02
CA ASP A 359 30.57 -1.24 -9.89
C ASP A 359 30.85 0.27 -10.07
N THR A 360 30.08 0.94 -10.92
CA THR A 360 30.25 2.38 -11.15
C THR A 360 29.78 3.17 -9.94
N LEU A 361 28.55 2.90 -9.47
CA LEU A 361 28.00 3.58 -8.30
C LEU A 361 28.78 3.24 -7.03
N ASP A 362 29.26 2.01 -6.90
CA ASP A 362 30.05 1.53 -5.77
C ASP A 362 31.42 2.21 -5.71
N GLY A 363 32.07 2.39 -6.86
CA GLY A 363 33.30 3.18 -6.97
C GLY A 363 33.08 4.64 -6.57
N HIS A 364 31.96 5.25 -6.98
CA HIS A 364 31.60 6.60 -6.57
C HIS A 364 31.31 6.70 -5.06
N ILE A 365 30.59 5.74 -4.48
CA ILE A 365 30.34 5.68 -3.03
C ILE A 365 31.65 5.51 -2.26
N ALA A 366 32.54 4.61 -2.69
CA ALA A 366 33.84 4.40 -2.04
C ALA A 366 34.69 5.67 -2.08
N THR A 367 34.75 6.35 -3.23
CA THR A 367 35.45 7.64 -3.39
C THR A 367 34.85 8.72 -2.49
N LEU A 368 33.52 8.77 -2.42
CA LEU A 368 32.79 9.69 -1.56
C LEU A 368 33.15 9.45 -0.09
N VAL A 369 33.07 8.21 0.39
CA VAL A 369 33.39 7.88 1.80
C VAL A 369 34.87 8.14 2.11
N ALA A 370 35.78 7.94 1.17
CA ALA A 370 37.19 8.25 1.38
C ALA A 370 37.46 9.77 1.52
N SER A 371 36.71 10.59 0.78
CA SER A 371 36.92 12.04 0.68
C SER A 371 35.99 12.89 1.56
N VAL A 372 34.92 12.32 2.11
CA VAL A 372 33.85 13.08 2.80
C VAL A 372 34.34 13.81 4.04
N GLU A 373 34.43 15.13 4.00
CA GLU A 373 34.74 15.95 5.18
C GLU A 373 33.47 16.45 5.88
N SER A 374 33.59 16.71 7.20
CA SER A 374 32.49 17.26 7.98
C SER A 374 32.15 18.67 7.46
N GLY A 375 30.90 18.89 7.06
CA GLY A 375 30.41 20.19 6.59
C GLY A 375 30.53 20.44 5.09
N ALA A 376 31.09 19.52 4.30
CA ALA A 376 31.17 19.68 2.85
C ALA A 376 29.80 19.42 2.17
N GLU A 377 29.46 20.24 1.17
CA GLU A 377 28.36 19.91 0.26
C GLU A 377 28.82 18.80 -0.69
N ILE A 378 28.32 17.59 -0.45
CA ILE A 378 28.71 16.40 -1.20
C ILE A 378 27.52 15.87 -1.99
N ALA A 379 27.79 15.48 -3.23
CA ALA A 379 26.81 14.88 -4.11
C ALA A 379 27.23 13.47 -4.52
N LEU A 380 26.27 12.57 -4.60
CA LEU A 380 26.41 11.24 -5.19
C LEU A 380 25.74 11.25 -6.56
N ASP A 381 26.54 11.18 -7.63
CA ASP A 381 26.04 11.22 -9.02
C ASP A 381 25.12 12.43 -9.29
N GLY A 382 25.58 13.62 -8.88
CA GLY A 382 24.85 14.88 -9.03
C GLY A 382 23.72 15.11 -8.02
N VAL A 383 23.44 14.15 -7.14
CA VAL A 383 22.41 14.27 -6.10
C VAL A 383 23.04 14.64 -4.77
N ARG A 384 22.70 15.83 -4.25
CA ARG A 384 23.16 16.27 -2.93
C ARG A 384 22.73 15.28 -1.84
N LEU A 385 23.68 14.86 -1.00
CA LEU A 385 23.37 14.02 0.15
C LEU A 385 22.70 14.84 1.27
N PRO A 386 21.59 14.36 1.85
CA PRO A 386 21.02 14.98 3.03
C PRO A 386 21.93 14.77 4.25
N ALA A 387 21.72 15.57 5.29
CA ALA A 387 22.57 15.56 6.48
C ALA A 387 22.70 14.17 7.17
N PRO A 388 21.63 13.35 7.31
CA PRO A 388 21.76 12.00 7.85
C PRO A 388 22.70 11.09 7.05
N GLU A 389 22.65 11.14 5.72
CA GLU A 389 23.52 10.35 4.84
C GLU A 389 24.96 10.82 4.93
N LEU A 390 25.17 12.15 4.99
CA LEU A 390 26.50 12.74 5.16
C LEU A 390 27.13 12.32 6.49
N ARG A 391 26.38 12.40 7.60
CA ARG A 391 26.86 11.95 8.92
C ARG A 391 27.22 10.46 8.94
N ALA A 392 26.43 9.63 8.25
CA ALA A 392 26.74 8.22 8.12
C ALA A 392 28.01 7.97 7.31
N ALA A 393 28.23 8.71 6.22
CA ALA A 393 29.46 8.63 5.43
C ALA A 393 30.70 9.07 6.23
N VAL A 394 30.64 10.19 6.95
CA VAL A 394 31.72 10.65 7.84
C VAL A 394 32.02 9.61 8.91
N HIS A 395 30.99 9.03 9.54
CA HIS A 395 31.16 8.00 10.56
C HIS A 395 31.86 6.74 10.02
N VAL A 396 31.45 6.23 8.85
CA VAL A 396 32.10 5.06 8.22
C VAL A 396 33.55 5.36 7.85
N ARG A 397 33.85 6.58 7.39
CA ARG A 397 35.23 7.02 7.12
C ARG A 397 36.08 6.99 8.38
N GLU A 398 35.57 7.54 9.48
CA GLU A 398 36.28 7.56 10.78
C GLU A 398 36.54 6.14 11.30
N LEU A 399 35.55 5.24 11.21
CA LEU A 399 35.74 3.82 11.54
C LEU A 399 36.81 3.16 10.66
N THR A 400 36.84 3.50 9.37
CA THR A 400 37.82 2.96 8.42
C THR A 400 39.24 3.44 8.76
N ARG A 401 39.40 4.72 9.11
CA ARG A 401 40.69 5.27 9.57
C ARG A 401 41.16 4.65 10.87
N ALA A 402 40.27 4.58 11.88
CA ALA A 402 40.59 3.97 13.16
C ALA A 402 40.96 2.47 13.03
N SER A 403 40.32 1.75 12.11
CA SER A 403 40.66 0.35 11.82
C SER A 403 42.03 0.22 11.13
N ALA A 404 42.37 1.11 10.20
CA ALA A 404 43.68 1.14 9.56
C ALA A 404 44.82 1.43 10.55
N GLU A 405 44.51 2.16 11.62
CA GLU A 405 45.43 2.46 12.72
C GLU A 405 45.45 1.36 13.82
N GLY A 406 44.67 0.30 13.65
CA GLY A 406 44.63 -0.85 14.55
C GLY A 406 43.77 -0.68 15.81
N PHE A 407 42.95 0.37 15.89
CA PHE A 407 42.19 0.74 17.09
C PHE A 407 40.74 0.24 17.13
N ALA A 408 40.14 -0.15 15.99
CA ALA A 408 38.71 -0.38 15.88
C ALA A 408 38.32 -1.73 15.25
N SER A 409 37.06 -2.12 15.48
CA SER A 409 36.40 -3.26 14.83
C SER A 409 36.37 -3.13 13.31
N ASP A 410 36.29 -4.26 12.63
CA ASP A 410 36.21 -4.37 11.16
C ASP A 410 35.14 -3.45 10.53
N PRO A 411 35.52 -2.42 9.77
CA PRO A 411 34.61 -1.43 9.19
C PRO A 411 33.82 -1.98 7.99
N ARG A 412 34.14 -3.18 7.50
CA ARG A 412 33.52 -3.76 6.29
C ARG A 412 32.00 -3.87 6.40
N GLY A 413 31.48 -4.21 7.57
CA GLY A 413 30.03 -4.27 7.81
C GLY A 413 29.37 -2.90 7.70
N ALA A 414 29.94 -1.89 8.36
CA ALA A 414 29.45 -0.52 8.35
C ALA A 414 29.48 0.09 6.93
N LEU A 415 30.56 -0.15 6.19
CA LEU A 415 30.69 0.26 4.79
C LEU A 415 29.65 -0.44 3.90
N ALA A 416 29.44 -1.75 4.07
CA ALA A 416 28.42 -2.47 3.32
C ALA A 416 27.01 -1.95 3.61
N ASP A 417 26.68 -1.65 4.87
CA ASP A 417 25.39 -1.08 5.28
C ASP A 417 25.15 0.29 4.61
N LEU A 418 26.15 1.17 4.68
CA LEU A 418 26.10 2.49 4.07
C LEU A 418 25.96 2.40 2.55
N THR A 419 26.77 1.58 1.89
CA THR A 419 26.73 1.40 0.43
C THR A 419 25.34 0.97 -0.04
N ARG A 420 24.75 -0.04 0.61
CA ARG A 420 23.39 -0.49 0.30
C ARG A 420 22.36 0.62 0.47
N SER A 421 22.48 1.39 1.56
CA SER A 421 21.60 2.53 1.80
C SER A 421 21.73 3.61 0.73
N LEU A 422 22.95 3.97 0.34
CA LEU A 422 23.23 4.99 -0.67
C LEU A 422 22.79 4.55 -2.07
N ARG A 423 22.83 3.25 -2.40
CA ARG A 423 22.23 2.73 -3.65
C ARG A 423 20.72 2.94 -3.67
N ARG A 424 20.02 2.60 -2.58
CA ARG A 424 18.57 2.82 -2.47
C ARG A 424 18.22 4.32 -2.54
N PHE A 425 18.99 5.16 -1.85
CA PHE A 425 18.87 6.62 -1.95
C PHE A 425 19.03 7.08 -3.41
N ARG A 426 20.10 6.68 -4.09
CA ARG A 426 20.37 7.10 -5.49
C ARG A 426 19.29 6.62 -6.46
N ALA A 427 18.72 5.44 -6.24
CA ALA A 427 17.63 4.91 -7.04
C ALA A 427 16.34 5.76 -6.95
N LEU A 428 16.05 6.33 -5.78
CA LEU A 428 14.88 7.18 -5.55
C LEU A 428 15.11 8.66 -5.88
N HIS A 429 16.33 9.17 -5.72
CA HIS A 429 16.60 10.61 -5.79
C HIS A 429 17.32 11.10 -7.05
N GLY A 430 18.10 10.26 -7.72
CA GLY A 430 18.86 10.73 -8.89
C GLY A 430 18.22 10.37 -10.21
N GLU A 431 18.89 10.62 -11.33
CA GLU A 431 18.34 10.36 -12.67
C GLU A 431 17.82 8.92 -12.83
N PRO A 432 16.75 8.71 -13.64
CA PRO A 432 16.22 7.39 -13.92
C PRO A 432 17.31 6.51 -14.54
N ARG A 433 17.79 5.53 -13.77
CA ARG A 433 18.60 4.44 -14.29
C ARG A 433 17.76 3.17 -14.31
N PRO A 434 18.04 2.20 -15.19
CA PRO A 434 17.39 0.90 -15.17
C PRO A 434 17.77 0.16 -13.89
N THR A 435 17.02 0.41 -12.81
CA THR A 435 17.12 -0.35 -11.57
C THR A 435 16.43 -1.70 -11.72
N GLY A 436 16.74 -2.64 -10.84
CA GLY A 436 16.08 -3.96 -10.82
C GLY A 436 14.55 -3.82 -10.79
N TRP A 437 14.01 -2.98 -9.91
CA TRP A 437 12.56 -2.76 -9.82
C TRP A 437 11.97 -2.05 -11.04
N ARG A 438 12.69 -1.11 -11.66
CA ARG A 438 12.17 -0.38 -12.84
C ARG A 438 12.09 -1.31 -14.04
N ARG A 439 13.13 -2.10 -14.27
CA ARG A 439 13.14 -3.11 -15.32
C ARG A 439 12.05 -4.16 -15.10
N SER A 440 11.84 -4.62 -13.85
CA SER A 440 10.70 -5.49 -13.53
C SER A 440 9.38 -4.85 -13.89
N LEU A 441 9.20 -3.59 -13.50
CA LEU A 441 7.97 -2.86 -13.76
C LEU A 441 7.71 -2.75 -15.26
N ASP A 442 8.69 -2.31 -16.05
CA ASP A 442 8.54 -2.15 -17.50
C ASP A 442 8.13 -3.49 -18.16
N LEU A 443 8.75 -4.61 -17.75
CA LEU A 443 8.39 -5.96 -18.24
C LEU A 443 6.99 -6.40 -17.81
N LEU A 444 6.61 -6.11 -16.57
CA LEU A 444 5.31 -6.45 -16.02
C LEU A 444 4.18 -5.62 -16.67
N GLU A 445 4.45 -4.35 -16.97
CA GLU A 445 3.54 -3.49 -17.71
C GLU A 445 3.40 -3.94 -19.15
N ASP A 446 4.49 -4.32 -19.80
CA ASP A 446 4.45 -4.88 -21.15
C ASP A 446 3.59 -6.16 -21.19
N MET A 447 3.73 -7.04 -20.20
CA MET A 447 2.90 -8.25 -20.05
C MET A 447 1.42 -7.95 -19.76
N ALA A 448 1.15 -6.91 -18.98
CA ALA A 448 -0.21 -6.47 -18.66
C ALA A 448 -0.90 -5.89 -19.90
N ILE A 449 -0.17 -5.11 -20.71
CA ILE A 449 -0.70 -4.40 -21.88
C ILE A 449 -0.81 -5.33 -23.09
N ARG A 450 0.21 -6.14 -23.41
CA ARG A 450 0.28 -6.91 -24.66
C ARG A 450 -0.39 -8.28 -24.62
N GLY A 451 -0.95 -8.69 -23.48
CA GLY A 451 -1.61 -9.99 -23.36
C GLY A 451 -0.66 -11.17 -23.15
N ASN A 452 -1.25 -12.35 -23.03
CA ASN A 452 -0.72 -13.63 -22.51
C ASN A 452 0.01 -14.51 -23.55
N GLY A 453 0.91 -13.93 -24.34
CA GLY A 453 1.83 -14.75 -25.15
C GLY A 453 2.67 -15.63 -24.23
N GLU A 454 2.68 -16.95 -24.47
CA GLU A 454 3.48 -17.92 -23.69
C GLU A 454 4.98 -17.54 -23.66
N ASP A 455 5.46 -16.91 -24.75
CA ASP A 455 6.81 -16.35 -24.85
C ASP A 455 7.02 -15.16 -23.92
N LEU A 456 6.07 -14.21 -23.85
CA LEU A 456 6.16 -13.04 -22.97
C LEU A 456 6.09 -13.44 -21.51
N GLN A 457 5.20 -14.37 -21.17
CA GLN A 457 5.14 -14.93 -19.82
C GLN A 457 6.45 -15.64 -19.44
N ARG A 458 7.02 -16.45 -20.35
CA ARG A 458 8.34 -17.08 -20.14
C ARG A 458 9.44 -16.05 -19.91
N GLN A 459 9.47 -14.99 -20.72
CA GLN A 459 10.44 -13.90 -20.57
C GLN A 459 10.30 -13.17 -19.23
N VAL A 460 9.07 -12.87 -18.80
CA VAL A 460 8.78 -12.19 -17.53
C VAL A 460 9.16 -13.08 -16.34
N VAL A 461 8.74 -14.35 -16.32
CA VAL A 461 9.10 -15.31 -15.27
C VAL A 461 10.62 -15.50 -15.22
N GLY A 462 11.27 -15.67 -16.38
CA GLY A 462 12.72 -15.80 -16.48
C GLY A 462 13.46 -14.58 -15.93
N ALA A 463 13.00 -13.37 -16.27
CA ALA A 463 13.57 -12.12 -15.78
C ALA A 463 13.38 -11.94 -14.26
N LEU A 464 12.19 -12.21 -13.73
CA LEU A 464 11.93 -12.15 -12.29
C LEU A 464 12.76 -13.17 -11.51
N ASN A 465 12.93 -14.38 -12.04
CA ASN A 465 13.78 -15.41 -11.43
C ASN A 465 15.26 -15.00 -11.40
N ALA A 466 15.76 -14.43 -12.50
CA ALA A 466 17.11 -13.88 -12.57
C ALA A 466 17.32 -12.75 -11.55
N LEU A 467 16.35 -11.84 -11.43
CA LEU A 467 16.38 -10.76 -10.44
C LEU A 467 16.35 -11.29 -9.00
N GLN A 468 15.58 -12.35 -8.74
CA GLN A 468 15.49 -13.01 -7.44
C GLN A 468 16.71 -13.88 -7.09
N ARG A 469 17.73 -13.95 -7.96
CA ARG A 469 18.89 -14.86 -7.83
C ARG A 469 18.49 -16.31 -7.59
N LEU A 470 17.32 -16.70 -8.08
CA LEU A 470 16.90 -18.09 -8.06
C LEU A 470 17.57 -18.77 -9.26
N GLY A 471 18.26 -19.88 -9.01
CA GLY A 471 18.86 -20.67 -10.09
C GLY A 471 17.77 -20.98 -11.11
N ALA A 472 17.93 -20.44 -12.32
CA ALA A 472 16.94 -20.55 -13.39
C ALA A 472 16.89 -22.01 -13.87
N THR A 473 16.19 -22.87 -13.15
CA THR A 473 15.73 -24.14 -13.73
C THR A 473 14.54 -23.78 -14.60
N ASN A 474 14.70 -23.97 -15.90
CA ASN A 474 13.71 -23.74 -16.97
C ASN A 474 12.39 -24.54 -16.82
N GLU A 475 12.14 -25.15 -15.68
CA GLU A 475 10.86 -25.76 -15.38
C GLU A 475 9.91 -24.65 -14.97
N HIS A 476 8.77 -24.60 -15.64
CA HIS A 476 7.70 -23.60 -15.52
C HIS A 476 6.97 -23.64 -14.15
N THR A 477 7.69 -23.91 -13.07
CA THR A 477 7.16 -24.11 -11.72
C THR A 477 7.55 -22.93 -10.85
N LEU A 478 6.53 -22.15 -10.51
CA LEU A 478 6.59 -21.16 -9.44
C LEU A 478 7.00 -21.84 -8.14
N SER A 479 8.25 -21.67 -7.74
CA SER A 479 8.70 -22.08 -6.41
C SER A 479 8.02 -21.21 -5.35
N ALA A 480 7.96 -21.68 -4.09
CA ALA A 480 7.38 -20.90 -2.98
C ALA A 480 8.05 -19.53 -2.72
N ARG A 481 9.17 -19.24 -3.41
CA ARG A 481 9.91 -17.98 -3.35
C ARG A 481 9.66 -17.07 -4.55
N GLN A 482 8.97 -17.56 -5.59
CA GLN A 482 8.72 -16.83 -6.83
C GLN A 482 7.42 -16.04 -6.78
N VAL A 483 7.45 -14.88 -7.44
CA VAL A 483 6.29 -14.04 -7.71
C VAL A 483 5.54 -14.66 -8.88
N ASP A 484 4.27 -15.00 -8.71
CA ASP A 484 3.41 -15.54 -9.76
C ASP A 484 2.87 -14.43 -10.69
N PRO A 485 3.36 -14.30 -11.94
CA PRO A 485 2.82 -13.33 -12.89
C PRO A 485 1.48 -13.80 -13.49
N MET A 486 1.03 -15.02 -13.23
CA MET A 486 -0.31 -15.50 -13.59
C MET A 486 -1.37 -15.09 -12.56
N GLY A 487 -0.98 -14.64 -11.37
CA GLY A 487 -1.87 -13.98 -10.41
C GLY A 487 -2.57 -12.76 -11.01
N PHE A 488 -1.86 -12.02 -11.87
CA PHE A 488 -2.23 -11.75 -13.28
C PHE A 488 -3.71 -11.78 -13.64
N LYS A 489 -4.07 -12.94 -14.18
CA LYS A 489 -5.12 -13.11 -15.19
C LYS A 489 -6.12 -14.21 -14.78
N HIS A 490 -5.76 -15.10 -13.84
CA HIS A 490 -6.62 -16.21 -13.42
C HIS A 490 -6.54 -16.50 -11.91
N PRO A 491 -7.47 -15.95 -11.09
CA PRO A 491 -7.54 -16.25 -9.66
C PRO A 491 -7.75 -17.74 -9.34
N THR A 492 -8.26 -18.53 -10.29
CA THR A 492 -8.46 -19.98 -10.17
C THR A 492 -7.19 -20.79 -10.34
N ALA A 493 -6.14 -20.24 -10.99
CA ALA A 493 -4.84 -20.90 -11.11
C ALA A 493 -4.09 -20.99 -9.76
N ILE A 494 -4.49 -20.17 -8.78
CA ILE A 494 -3.91 -20.13 -7.43
C ILE A 494 -4.48 -21.24 -6.52
N VAL A 495 -5.59 -21.89 -6.90
CA VAL A 495 -6.24 -22.92 -6.05
C VAL A 495 -5.81 -24.33 -6.47
N ARG A 496 -4.61 -24.71 -6.01
CA ARG A 496 -4.16 -26.04 -5.54
C ARG A 496 -2.74 -26.32 -6.04
N PRO A 497 -1.75 -26.47 -5.15
CA PRO A 497 -0.57 -27.25 -5.48
C PRO A 497 -1.06 -28.67 -5.79
N ARG A 498 -0.85 -29.15 -7.02
CA ARG A 498 -0.94 -30.58 -7.31
C ARG A 498 0.18 -31.25 -6.53
N TRP A 499 -0.14 -31.76 -5.35
CA TRP A 499 0.67 -32.76 -4.68
C TRP A 499 0.65 -34.01 -5.55
N SER A 500 1.63 -34.16 -6.44
CA SER A 500 1.97 -35.47 -6.96
C SER A 500 2.49 -36.29 -5.78
N ARG A 501 1.72 -37.30 -5.39
CA ARG A 501 2.22 -38.38 -4.53
C ARG A 501 3.33 -39.10 -5.28
N ALA A 502 4.57 -38.66 -5.09
CA ALA A 502 5.75 -39.43 -5.44
C ALA A 502 6.18 -40.23 -4.20
N GLY A 503 6.13 -41.56 -4.30
CA GLY A 503 7.00 -42.43 -3.52
C GLY A 503 6.42 -43.11 -2.29
N ALA A 504 5.35 -43.90 -2.43
CA ALA A 504 5.19 -45.08 -1.56
C ALA A 504 6.25 -46.11 -1.99
N ARG A 505 7.44 -46.06 -1.39
CA ARG A 505 8.44 -47.12 -1.49
C ARG A 505 7.85 -48.38 -0.85
N ARG A 506 7.76 -49.44 -1.66
CA ARG A 506 7.53 -50.81 -1.22
C ARG A 506 8.64 -51.22 -0.25
N SER A 507 8.25 -51.70 0.93
CA SER A 507 9.12 -52.45 1.82
C SER A 507 9.52 -53.78 1.15
N PRO A 508 10.79 -54.22 1.22
CA PRO A 508 11.13 -55.58 0.88
C PRO A 508 10.77 -56.50 2.05
N SER A 509 9.99 -57.53 1.73
CA SER A 509 9.79 -58.73 2.53
C SER A 509 11.13 -59.42 2.77
N TYR A 510 11.56 -59.51 4.02
CA TYR A 510 12.51 -60.54 4.46
C TYR A 510 11.71 -61.60 5.21
N ASN A 511 11.64 -62.79 4.62
CA ASN A 511 11.28 -64.02 5.31
C ASN A 511 12.31 -65.07 4.87
N SER A 512 13.16 -65.49 5.80
CA SER A 512 13.93 -66.74 5.71
C SER A 512 14.30 -67.17 7.12
N SER A 513 13.57 -68.17 7.59
CA SER A 513 14.05 -69.44 8.15
C SER A 513 15.50 -69.50 8.64
N GLY A 514 15.68 -69.94 9.88
CA GLY A 514 16.96 -70.28 10.51
C GLY A 514 16.97 -69.97 11.99
#